data_AF-A0A6P0UKK8-F1
#
_entry.id   AF-A0A6P0UKK8-F1
#
_cell.length_a   1.000
_cell.length_b   1.000
_cell.length_c   1.000
_cell.angle_alpha   90.00
_cell.angle_beta   90.00
_cell.angle_gamma   90.00
#
_symmetry.space_group_name_H-M   'P 1'
#
loop_
_entity.id
_entity.type
_entity.pdbx_description
1 polymer ?
#
loop_
_entity_poly.entity_id
_entity_poly.type
_entity_poly.pdbx_seq_one_letter_code
_entity_poly.pdbx_strand_id
1 'polypeptide(L)'
;MKSNKKKILDIKDREEEFSKIKERIQLLNKGFRAIYADYSHHIEVRNTQLNELTNNINYRFFASLFHLELIINHHYLVEKSIEEIYSKDPEYILRRYQPVHPLYDHYEKQVTSLFDSLIFHLGSAFDYLSKVVYFIVNNKNESMSHWTKLNKISIPSNKSNFSKNPIAKTIVEENNCFVGKLYDYRSKVIHKRSDRNTYLISTVLKSGKTSAKFISSGALTNIFSGLRSKSKTHDLTVQYSSTWLINNTIDSISRILIALKSDVESKSTFPNHVKDNDIIFIQIEPGTNKGVPASTRLWNDFITHIFK
;
A
#
# COMPACT_ATOMS: atom_id res chain seq x y z
N MET A 1 -35.66 -12.66 -12.72
CA MET A 1 -34.31 -13.25 -12.77
C MET A 1 -33.89 -13.65 -11.36
N LYS A 2 -33.65 -14.94 -11.09
CA LYS A 2 -33.05 -15.37 -9.81
C LYS A 2 -31.62 -14.83 -9.78
N SER A 3 -31.41 -13.71 -9.08
CA SER A 3 -30.09 -13.20 -8.74
C SER A 3 -29.36 -14.30 -7.97
N ASN A 4 -28.34 -14.90 -8.57
CA ASN A 4 -27.45 -15.80 -7.86
C ASN A 4 -26.67 -14.94 -6.87
N LYS A 5 -27.16 -14.86 -5.63
CA LYS A 5 -26.60 -13.99 -4.59
C LYS A 5 -25.17 -14.45 -4.31
N LYS A 6 -24.19 -13.64 -4.71
CA LYS A 6 -22.78 -13.95 -4.46
C LYS A 6 -22.54 -13.98 -2.95
N LYS A 7 -21.59 -14.82 -2.51
CA LYS A 7 -21.15 -14.81 -1.11
C LYS A 7 -20.38 -13.54 -0.83
N ILE A 8 -20.51 -12.96 0.36
CA ILE A 8 -19.72 -11.79 0.75
C ILE A 8 -18.34 -12.29 1.19
N LEU A 9 -17.28 -11.68 0.68
CA LEU A 9 -15.91 -11.87 1.15
C LEU A 9 -15.46 -10.62 1.90
N ASP A 10 -15.21 -10.80 3.20
CA ASP A 10 -14.84 -9.74 4.14
C ASP A 10 -13.63 -10.16 5.00
N ILE A 11 -13.06 -9.22 5.76
CA ILE A 11 -12.07 -9.54 6.80
C ILE A 11 -12.75 -10.30 7.94
N LYS A 12 -12.13 -11.41 8.37
CA LYS A 12 -12.69 -12.28 9.43
C LYS A 12 -12.54 -11.67 10.81
N ASP A 13 -11.31 -11.27 11.12
CA ASP A 13 -10.93 -10.60 12.36
C ASP A 13 -10.27 -9.27 11.98
N ARG A 14 -10.86 -8.18 12.45
CA ARG A 14 -10.43 -6.82 12.08
C ARG A 14 -9.15 -6.42 12.81
N GLU A 15 -9.02 -6.81 14.08
CA GLU A 15 -7.87 -6.45 14.92
C GLU A 15 -6.65 -7.28 14.52
N GLU A 16 -6.85 -8.58 14.26
CA GLU A 16 -5.79 -9.47 13.78
C GLU A 16 -5.26 -8.98 12.43
N GLU A 17 -6.14 -8.68 11.46
CA GLU A 17 -5.72 -8.24 10.13
C GLU A 17 -5.03 -6.87 10.17
N PHE A 18 -5.53 -5.94 10.99
CA PHE A 18 -4.89 -4.64 11.22
C PHE A 18 -3.49 -4.80 11.82
N SER A 19 -3.34 -5.66 12.82
CA SER A 19 -2.06 -5.94 13.47
C SER A 19 -1.05 -6.56 12.49
N LYS A 20 -1.48 -7.52 11.66
CA LYS A 20 -0.65 -8.09 10.59
C LYS A 20 -0.14 -7.03 9.63
N ILE A 21 -1.01 -6.14 9.14
CA ILE A 21 -0.57 -5.06 8.24
C ILE A 21 0.46 -4.15 8.93
N LYS A 22 0.22 -3.79 10.20
CA LYS A 22 1.13 -2.95 10.98
C LYS A 22 2.51 -3.61 11.10
N GLU A 23 2.58 -4.91 11.39
CA GLU A 23 3.83 -5.67 11.44
C GLU A 23 4.53 -5.70 10.07
N ARG A 24 3.80 -5.91 8.98
CA ARG A 24 4.38 -5.88 7.63
C ARG A 24 4.94 -4.51 7.25
N ILE A 25 4.29 -3.42 7.68
CA ILE A 25 4.82 -2.05 7.52
C ILE A 25 6.12 -1.88 8.34
N GLN A 26 6.17 -2.40 9.57
CA GLN A 26 7.40 -2.36 10.37
C GLN A 26 8.55 -3.14 9.72
N LEU A 27 8.27 -4.30 9.13
CA LEU A 27 9.24 -5.04 8.33
C LEU A 27 9.70 -4.24 7.12
N LEU A 28 8.78 -3.60 6.39
CA LEU A 28 9.11 -2.74 5.28
C LEU A 28 10.03 -1.57 5.69
N ASN A 29 9.78 -0.97 6.86
CA ASN A 29 10.65 0.06 7.43
C ASN A 29 12.07 -0.47 7.72
N LYS A 30 12.21 -1.74 8.11
CA LYS A 30 13.54 -2.39 8.23
C LYS A 30 14.21 -2.50 6.86
N GLY A 31 13.47 -2.84 5.80
CA GLY A 31 13.99 -2.87 4.43
C GLY A 31 14.51 -1.50 3.96
N PHE A 32 13.78 -0.43 4.24
CA PHE A 32 14.27 0.92 3.93
C PHE A 32 15.52 1.32 4.73
N ARG A 33 15.57 0.98 6.03
CA ARG A 33 16.77 1.19 6.85
C ARG A 33 17.95 0.37 6.35
N ALA A 34 17.71 -0.85 5.86
CA ALA A 34 18.72 -1.69 5.26
C ALA A 34 19.30 -1.05 4.00
N ILE A 35 18.45 -0.53 3.10
CA ILE A 35 18.89 0.22 1.92
C ILE A 35 19.69 1.47 2.29
N TYR A 36 19.25 2.22 3.29
CA TYR A 36 19.99 3.39 3.76
C TYR A 36 21.39 3.00 4.25
N ALA A 37 21.49 1.96 5.09
CA ALA A 37 22.75 1.47 5.61
C ALA A 37 23.66 0.90 4.50
N ASP A 38 23.10 0.19 3.52
CA ASP A 38 23.85 -0.25 2.33
C ASP A 38 24.38 0.91 1.52
N TYR A 39 23.54 1.91 1.26
CA TYR A 39 23.95 3.10 0.51
C TYR A 39 25.08 3.83 1.24
N SER A 40 24.97 3.99 2.56
CA SER A 40 26.02 4.54 3.42
C SER A 40 27.31 3.73 3.39
N HIS A 41 27.21 2.40 3.35
CA HIS A 41 28.38 1.53 3.36
C HIS A 41 29.06 1.43 1.99
N HIS A 42 28.29 1.46 0.89
CA HIS A 42 28.80 1.16 -0.44
C HIS A 42 29.04 2.39 -1.32
N ILE A 43 28.33 3.51 -1.10
CA ILE A 43 28.31 4.66 -2.02
C ILE A 43 28.70 5.96 -1.32
N GLU A 44 27.96 6.39 -0.28
CA GLU A 44 28.17 7.68 0.40
C GLU A 44 27.69 7.63 1.86
N VAL A 45 28.62 7.84 2.82
CA VAL A 45 28.41 7.63 4.26
C VAL A 45 27.18 8.35 4.83
N ARG A 46 26.89 9.59 4.42
CA ARG A 46 25.76 10.36 4.95
C ARG A 46 24.94 11.00 3.85
N ASN A 47 23.67 10.63 3.79
CA ASN A 47 22.73 11.25 2.87
C ASN A 47 21.40 11.63 3.55
N THR A 48 21.23 12.91 3.89
CA THR A 48 20.01 13.40 4.56
C THR A 48 18.78 13.31 3.65
N GLN A 49 18.96 13.47 2.35
CA GLN A 49 17.88 13.42 1.37
C GLN A 49 17.26 12.02 1.26
N LEU A 50 18.07 10.96 1.22
CA LEU A 50 17.58 9.57 1.19
C LEU A 50 16.76 9.24 2.45
N ASN A 51 17.20 9.74 3.61
CA ASN A 51 16.47 9.59 4.87
C ASN A 51 15.12 10.33 4.83
N GLU A 52 15.10 11.57 4.33
CA GLU A 52 13.85 12.35 4.18
C GLU A 52 12.86 11.68 3.22
N LEU A 53 13.33 11.19 2.07
CA LEU A 53 12.49 10.47 1.13
C LEU A 53 11.89 9.20 1.74
N THR A 54 12.70 8.46 2.51
CA THR A 54 12.24 7.28 3.25
C THR A 54 11.19 7.65 4.31
N ASN A 55 11.40 8.73 5.06
CA ASN A 55 10.43 9.20 6.06
C ASN A 55 9.10 9.61 5.43
N ASN A 56 9.14 10.23 4.24
CA ASN A 56 7.94 10.54 3.49
C ASN A 56 7.16 9.27 3.09
N ILE A 57 7.84 8.20 2.68
CA ILE A 57 7.20 6.90 2.38
C ILE A 57 6.57 6.31 3.65
N ASN A 58 7.31 6.31 4.76
CA ASN A 58 6.82 5.82 6.06
C ASN A 58 5.57 6.59 6.50
N TYR A 59 5.55 7.91 6.30
CA TYR A 59 4.38 8.74 6.57
C TYR A 59 3.18 8.35 5.70
N ARG A 60 3.38 8.02 4.42
CA ARG A 60 2.28 7.54 3.56
C ARG A 60 1.72 6.20 4.02
N PHE A 61 2.57 5.27 4.47
CA PHE A 61 2.09 4.01 5.06
C PHE A 61 1.36 4.22 6.38
N PHE A 62 1.87 5.11 7.25
CA PHE A 62 1.17 5.50 8.46
C PHE A 62 -0.21 6.08 8.14
N ALA A 63 -0.30 6.99 7.17
CA ALA A 63 -1.58 7.57 6.76
C ALA A 63 -2.52 6.52 6.16
N SER A 64 -2.04 5.59 5.32
CA SER A 64 -2.85 4.48 4.80
C SER A 64 -3.37 3.56 5.91
N LEU A 65 -2.54 3.25 6.90
CA LEU A 65 -2.93 2.44 8.06
C LEU A 65 -3.99 3.16 8.91
N PHE A 66 -3.80 4.45 9.16
CA PHE A 66 -4.77 5.28 9.86
C PHE A 66 -6.13 5.32 9.13
N HIS A 67 -6.13 5.45 7.79
CA HIS A 67 -7.38 5.40 7.03
C HIS A 67 -8.04 4.02 7.04
N LEU A 68 -7.26 2.93 7.06
CA LEU A 68 -7.82 1.59 7.26
C LEU A 68 -8.49 1.46 8.63
N GLU A 69 -7.85 1.96 9.68
CA GLU A 69 -8.41 2.01 11.04
C GLU A 69 -9.72 2.80 11.07
N LEU A 70 -9.76 3.97 10.43
CA LEU A 70 -10.98 4.76 10.30
C LEU A 70 -12.08 4.01 9.56
N ILE A 71 -11.78 3.30 8.46
CA ILE A 71 -12.77 2.47 7.74
C ILE A 71 -13.32 1.36 8.66
N ILE A 72 -12.45 0.73 9.45
CA ILE A 72 -12.82 -0.34 10.38
C ILE A 72 -13.74 0.19 11.49
N ASN A 73 -13.35 1.28 12.14
CA ASN A 73 -14.07 1.87 13.25
C ASN A 73 -15.37 2.53 12.79
N HIS A 74 -15.33 3.25 11.67
CA HIS A 74 -16.52 3.88 11.12
C HIS A 74 -17.58 2.84 10.74
N HIS A 75 -17.18 1.67 10.26
CA HIS A 75 -18.12 0.59 9.99
C HIS A 75 -18.88 0.12 11.24
N TYR A 76 -18.19 -0.01 12.38
CA TYR A 76 -18.83 -0.33 13.66
C TYR A 76 -19.80 0.78 14.10
N LEU A 77 -19.41 2.05 13.94
CA LEU A 77 -20.26 3.19 14.27
C LEU A 77 -21.52 3.25 13.40
N VAL A 78 -21.41 2.91 12.10
CA VAL A 78 -22.56 2.79 11.20
C VAL A 78 -23.53 1.72 11.70
N GLU A 79 -23.02 0.53 12.04
CA GLU A 79 -23.86 -0.56 12.57
C GLU A 79 -24.60 -0.10 13.83
N LYS A 80 -23.89 0.51 14.79
CA LYS A 80 -24.49 1.04 16.03
C LYS A 80 -25.52 2.13 15.79
N SER A 81 -25.23 3.06 14.90
CA SER A 81 -26.14 4.16 14.59
C SER A 81 -27.44 3.65 13.93
N ILE A 82 -27.35 2.64 13.06
CA ILE A 82 -28.54 2.00 12.48
C ILE A 82 -29.33 1.25 13.56
N GLU A 83 -28.66 0.52 14.47
CA GLU A 83 -29.31 -0.16 15.60
C GLU A 83 -30.09 0.83 16.48
N GLU A 84 -29.47 1.97 16.82
CA GLU A 84 -30.09 3.02 17.62
C GLU A 84 -31.30 3.65 16.93
N ILE A 85 -31.17 3.98 15.63
CA ILE A 85 -32.29 4.54 14.86
C ILE A 85 -33.41 3.51 14.74
N TYR A 86 -33.09 2.25 14.43
CA TYR A 86 -34.07 1.17 14.35
C TYR A 86 -34.82 0.97 15.68
N SER A 87 -34.14 1.09 16.82
CA SER A 87 -34.79 0.96 18.14
C SER A 87 -35.82 2.07 18.43
N LYS A 88 -35.65 3.25 17.83
CA LYS A 88 -36.51 4.43 18.03
C LYS A 88 -37.58 4.55 16.95
N ASP A 89 -37.23 4.26 15.71
CA ASP A 89 -38.07 4.36 14.53
C ASP A 89 -37.72 3.24 13.51
N PRO A 90 -38.27 2.03 13.71
CA PRO A 90 -38.06 0.92 12.78
C PRO A 90 -38.55 1.23 11.36
N GLU A 91 -39.63 2.02 11.23
CA GLU A 91 -40.21 2.34 9.93
C GLU A 91 -39.26 3.17 9.09
N TYR A 92 -38.52 4.12 9.67
CA TYR A 92 -37.51 4.89 8.95
C TYR A 92 -36.49 3.97 8.26
N ILE A 93 -35.96 2.98 8.98
CA ILE A 93 -34.94 2.05 8.47
C ILE A 93 -35.50 1.08 7.41
N LEU A 94 -36.75 0.63 7.60
CA LEU A 94 -37.41 -0.35 6.73
C LEU A 94 -38.12 0.28 5.52
N ARG A 95 -38.37 1.60 5.55
CA ARG A 95 -39.04 2.32 4.48
C ARG A 95 -38.23 2.25 3.19
N ARG A 96 -38.93 2.03 2.08
CA ARG A 96 -38.33 2.09 0.74
C ARG A 96 -38.19 3.55 0.32
N TYR A 97 -36.95 3.98 0.13
CA TYR A 97 -36.62 5.26 -0.48
C TYR A 97 -36.20 5.05 -1.94
N GLN A 98 -36.62 5.96 -2.82
CA GLN A 98 -36.22 6.01 -4.23
C GLN A 98 -35.56 7.37 -4.50
N PRO A 99 -34.34 7.44 -5.07
CA PRO A 99 -33.53 6.33 -5.58
C PRO A 99 -32.71 5.59 -4.51
N VAL A 100 -32.36 6.24 -3.40
CA VAL A 100 -31.51 5.69 -2.32
C VAL A 100 -31.95 6.24 -0.96
N HIS A 101 -31.85 5.43 0.10
CA HIS A 101 -32.10 5.87 1.47
C HIS A 101 -31.06 6.93 1.91
N PRO A 102 -31.47 8.12 2.40
CA PRO A 102 -30.55 9.21 2.73
C PRO A 102 -29.46 8.83 3.74
N LEU A 103 -29.83 8.10 4.80
CA LEU A 103 -28.89 7.57 5.79
C LEU A 103 -27.79 6.69 5.15
N TYR A 104 -28.17 5.76 4.27
CA TYR A 104 -27.23 4.83 3.65
C TYR A 104 -26.34 5.54 2.62
N ASP A 105 -26.91 6.48 1.84
CA ASP A 105 -26.14 7.35 0.94
C ASP A 105 -25.11 8.20 1.71
N HIS A 106 -25.45 8.65 2.92
CA HIS A 106 -24.52 9.38 3.79
C HIS A 106 -23.34 8.49 4.24
N TYR A 107 -23.62 7.30 4.80
CA TYR A 107 -22.56 6.40 5.25
C TYR A 107 -21.70 5.87 4.10
N GLU A 108 -22.31 5.60 2.95
CA GLU A 108 -21.59 5.16 1.74
C GLU A 108 -20.56 6.22 1.30
N LYS A 109 -20.93 7.51 1.32
CA LYS A 109 -20.01 8.61 1.01
C LYS A 109 -18.87 8.71 2.01
N GLN A 110 -19.12 8.52 3.30
CA GLN A 110 -18.09 8.56 4.34
C GLN A 110 -17.08 7.42 4.18
N VAL A 111 -17.55 6.19 3.98
CA VAL A 111 -16.66 5.04 3.73
C VAL A 111 -15.88 5.22 2.43
N THR A 112 -16.53 5.72 1.38
CA THR A 112 -15.89 5.93 0.09
C THR A 112 -14.82 7.02 0.15
N SER A 113 -15.06 8.14 0.86
CA SER A 113 -14.04 9.20 0.99
C SER A 113 -12.80 8.72 1.75
N LEU A 114 -12.97 7.91 2.80
CA LEU A 114 -11.86 7.29 3.52
C LEU A 114 -11.08 6.33 2.62
N PHE A 115 -11.78 5.53 1.82
CA PHE A 115 -11.17 4.61 0.87
C PHE A 115 -10.39 5.35 -0.22
N ASP A 116 -10.95 6.41 -0.80
CA ASP A 116 -10.29 7.22 -1.82
C ASP A 116 -9.01 7.87 -1.28
N SER A 117 -9.03 8.33 -0.03
CA SER A 117 -7.85 8.86 0.67
C SER A 117 -6.77 7.80 0.89
N LEU A 118 -7.16 6.56 1.25
CA LEU A 118 -6.24 5.42 1.34
C LEU A 118 -5.55 5.15 0.00
N ILE A 119 -6.30 5.13 -1.11
CA ILE A 119 -5.75 4.95 -2.47
C ILE A 119 -4.76 6.06 -2.81
N PHE A 120 -5.09 7.31 -2.47
CA PHE A 120 -4.20 8.45 -2.67
C PHE A 120 -2.86 8.27 -1.94
N HIS A 121 -2.89 7.83 -0.68
CA HIS A 121 -1.67 7.61 0.11
C HIS A 121 -0.83 6.45 -0.43
N LEU A 122 -1.45 5.34 -0.84
CA LEU A 122 -0.73 4.22 -1.47
C LEU A 122 -0.06 4.64 -2.79
N GLY A 123 -0.76 5.38 -3.65
CA GLY A 123 -0.16 5.91 -4.88
C GLY A 123 0.98 6.88 -4.58
N SER A 124 0.81 7.75 -3.58
CA SER A 124 1.86 8.70 -3.18
C SER A 124 3.11 8.02 -2.65
N ALA A 125 3.00 6.85 -2.01
CA ALA A 125 4.15 6.07 -1.56
C ALA A 125 5.06 5.70 -2.75
N PHE A 126 4.49 5.35 -3.91
CA PHE A 126 5.25 5.08 -5.13
C PHE A 126 5.87 6.34 -5.75
N ASP A 127 5.24 7.51 -5.63
CA ASP A 127 5.84 8.76 -6.08
C ASP A 127 7.13 9.07 -5.28
N TYR A 128 7.13 8.90 -3.95
CA TYR A 128 8.35 9.04 -3.16
C TYR A 128 9.35 7.91 -3.39
N LEU A 129 8.89 6.66 -3.55
CA LEU A 129 9.78 5.55 -3.92
C LEU A 129 10.48 5.82 -5.26
N SER A 130 9.80 6.47 -6.20
CA SER A 130 10.39 6.80 -7.50
C SER A 130 11.57 7.78 -7.35
N LYS A 131 11.47 8.71 -6.39
CA LYS A 131 12.57 9.60 -6.02
C LYS A 131 13.73 8.82 -5.40
N VAL A 132 13.45 7.91 -4.47
CA VAL A 132 14.46 7.05 -3.83
C VAL A 132 15.23 6.24 -4.88
N VAL A 133 14.51 5.53 -5.74
CA VAL A 133 15.10 4.71 -6.79
C VAL A 133 15.96 5.56 -7.72
N TYR A 134 15.42 6.68 -8.20
CA TYR A 134 16.15 7.53 -9.14
C TYR A 134 17.39 8.17 -8.49
N PHE A 135 17.28 8.58 -7.23
CA PHE A 135 18.37 9.12 -6.43
C PHE A 135 19.51 8.11 -6.32
N ILE A 136 19.21 6.89 -5.87
CA ILE A 136 20.21 5.83 -5.69
C ILE A 136 20.87 5.45 -7.02
N VAL A 137 20.07 5.29 -8.09
CA VAL A 137 20.59 4.76 -9.36
C VAL A 137 21.44 5.79 -10.12
N ASN A 138 21.07 7.08 -10.08
CA ASN A 138 21.73 8.12 -10.89
C ASN A 138 22.63 9.07 -10.09
N ASN A 139 22.72 8.94 -8.76
CA ASN A 139 23.56 9.77 -7.88
C ASN A 139 23.36 11.29 -8.10
N LYS A 140 22.10 11.74 -8.25
CA LYS A 140 21.75 13.11 -8.64
C LYS A 140 20.68 13.71 -7.73
N ASN A 141 20.86 15.00 -7.41
CA ASN A 141 19.89 15.85 -6.73
C ASN A 141 18.74 16.20 -7.70
N GLU A 142 17.68 15.41 -7.63
CA GLU A 142 16.31 15.64 -8.11
C GLU A 142 16.05 15.97 -9.60
N SER A 143 15.22 15.12 -10.21
CA SER A 143 14.10 15.60 -11.06
C SER A 143 13.01 14.55 -11.30
N MET A 144 13.09 13.35 -10.70
CA MET A 144 12.07 12.33 -10.88
C MET A 144 10.92 12.50 -9.88
N SER A 145 9.89 13.25 -10.25
CA SER A 145 8.78 13.55 -9.34
C SER A 145 7.69 12.49 -9.27
N HIS A 146 7.61 11.58 -10.24
CA HIS A 146 6.46 10.66 -10.39
C HIS A 146 6.86 9.26 -10.85
N TRP A 147 6.14 8.26 -10.33
CA TRP A 147 6.29 6.86 -10.73
C TRP A 147 6.12 6.65 -12.24
N THR A 148 5.16 7.33 -12.86
CA THR A 148 4.89 7.20 -14.31
C THR A 148 6.08 7.63 -15.17
N LYS A 149 6.81 8.67 -14.75
CA LYS A 149 8.04 9.12 -15.41
C LYS A 149 9.17 8.10 -15.22
N LEU A 150 9.32 7.56 -14.00
CA LEU A 150 10.31 6.52 -13.71
C LEU A 150 10.06 5.27 -14.56
N ASN A 151 8.81 4.79 -14.61
CA ASN A 151 8.43 3.67 -15.45
C ASN A 151 8.76 3.94 -16.92
N LYS A 152 8.42 5.13 -17.45
CA LYS A 152 8.70 5.48 -18.85
C LYS A 152 10.20 5.40 -19.20
N ILE A 153 11.09 5.81 -18.31
CA ILE A 153 12.54 5.72 -18.53
C ILE A 153 13.11 4.32 -18.27
N SER A 154 12.35 3.45 -17.60
CA SER A 154 12.73 2.06 -17.30
C SER A 154 12.46 1.10 -18.45
N ILE A 155 11.61 1.48 -19.42
CA ILE A 155 11.26 0.62 -20.55
C ILE A 155 12.50 0.37 -21.44
N PRO A 156 12.78 -0.88 -21.86
CA PRO A 156 13.96 -1.19 -22.69
C PRO A 156 14.07 -0.41 -24.00
N SER A 157 12.94 -0.05 -24.62
CA SER A 157 12.93 0.78 -25.83
C SER A 157 13.33 2.24 -25.58
N ASN A 158 13.27 2.71 -24.33
CA ASN A 158 13.76 4.02 -23.94
C ASN A 158 15.28 3.93 -23.82
N LYS A 159 16.03 4.49 -24.79
CA LYS A 159 17.51 4.40 -24.89
C LYS A 159 18.28 5.13 -23.76
N SER A 160 17.62 5.48 -22.66
CA SER A 160 18.25 6.10 -21.48
C SER A 160 19.26 5.15 -20.81
N ASN A 161 20.19 5.70 -20.03
CA ASN A 161 21.09 4.86 -19.22
C ASN A 161 20.34 4.09 -18.12
N PHE A 162 19.20 4.61 -17.68
CA PHE A 162 18.40 3.99 -16.64
C PHE A 162 17.77 2.66 -17.11
N SER A 163 17.28 2.58 -18.35
CA SER A 163 16.63 1.35 -18.86
C SER A 163 17.58 0.15 -18.97
N LYS A 164 18.89 0.40 -18.99
CA LYS A 164 19.94 -0.64 -19.00
C LYS A 164 20.23 -1.19 -17.61
N ASN A 165 19.75 -0.51 -16.57
CA ASN A 165 20.00 -0.90 -15.20
C ASN A 165 19.13 -2.11 -14.80
N PRO A 166 19.65 -3.10 -14.06
CA PRO A 166 18.89 -4.28 -13.63
C PRO A 166 17.55 -3.95 -12.96
N ILE A 167 17.46 -2.88 -12.17
CA ILE A 167 16.22 -2.49 -11.50
C ILE A 167 15.11 -2.05 -12.45
N ALA A 168 15.46 -1.59 -13.65
CA ALA A 168 14.50 -1.11 -14.63
C ALA A 168 13.49 -2.19 -15.00
N LYS A 169 13.94 -3.45 -15.09
CA LYS A 169 13.07 -4.60 -15.33
C LYS A 169 12.03 -4.76 -14.21
N THR A 170 12.47 -4.74 -12.95
CA THR A 170 11.57 -4.84 -11.78
C THR A 170 10.55 -3.70 -11.76
N ILE A 171 10.95 -2.46 -12.07
CA ILE A 171 10.02 -1.32 -12.13
C ILE A 171 8.92 -1.54 -13.18
N VAL A 172 9.30 -1.98 -14.38
CA VAL A 172 8.35 -2.26 -15.46
C VAL A 172 7.40 -3.40 -15.08
N GLU A 173 7.92 -4.48 -14.48
CA GLU A 173 7.14 -5.61 -14.01
C GLU A 173 6.13 -5.19 -12.94
N GLU A 174 6.57 -4.49 -11.89
CA GLU A 174 5.70 -4.00 -10.82
C GLU A 174 4.65 -3.01 -11.35
N ASN A 175 5.03 -2.15 -12.29
CA ASN A 175 4.10 -1.23 -12.92
C ASN A 175 3.00 -1.97 -13.69
N ASN A 176 3.36 -2.95 -14.52
CA ASN A 176 2.39 -3.70 -15.33
C ASN A 176 1.50 -4.60 -14.47
N CYS A 177 2.06 -5.18 -13.41
CA CYS A 177 1.34 -6.07 -12.53
C CYS A 177 0.39 -5.34 -11.57
N PHE A 178 0.82 -4.22 -10.99
CA PHE A 178 0.11 -3.57 -9.89
C PHE A 178 0.11 -2.03 -9.94
N VAL A 179 1.28 -1.39 -9.98
CA VAL A 179 1.36 0.06 -9.72
C VAL A 179 0.64 0.89 -10.79
N GLY A 180 0.76 0.53 -12.06
CA GLY A 180 0.05 1.20 -13.15
C GLY A 180 -1.48 1.13 -12.96
N LYS A 181 -1.99 -0.03 -12.53
CA LYS A 181 -3.41 -0.23 -12.22
C LYS A 181 -3.88 0.61 -11.03
N LEU A 182 -3.02 0.76 -10.02
CA LEU A 182 -3.27 1.64 -8.88
C LEU A 182 -3.39 3.11 -9.33
N TYR A 183 -2.51 3.57 -10.21
CA TYR A 183 -2.57 4.92 -10.77
C TYR A 183 -3.79 5.12 -11.66
N ASP A 184 -4.14 4.14 -12.50
CA ASP A 184 -5.34 4.18 -13.33
C ASP A 184 -6.61 4.29 -12.47
N TYR A 185 -6.67 3.55 -11.36
CA TYR A 185 -7.79 3.64 -10.44
C TYR A 185 -7.81 4.98 -9.70
N ARG A 186 -6.67 5.42 -9.14
CA ARG A 186 -6.53 6.73 -8.48
C ARG A 186 -7.00 7.87 -9.39
N SER A 187 -6.58 7.87 -10.65
CA SER A 187 -7.00 8.87 -11.65
C SER A 187 -8.51 8.86 -11.87
N LYS A 188 -9.12 7.67 -12.00
CA LYS A 188 -10.58 7.55 -12.15
C LYS A 188 -11.34 8.09 -10.96
N VAL A 189 -10.89 7.81 -9.74
CA VAL A 189 -11.52 8.25 -8.49
C VAL A 189 -11.42 9.78 -8.31
N ILE A 190 -10.32 10.40 -8.74
CA ILE A 190 -10.14 11.86 -8.67
C ILE A 190 -11.02 12.60 -9.69
N HIS A 191 -11.18 12.04 -10.90
CA HIS A 191 -11.81 12.76 -12.02
C HIS A 191 -13.28 12.40 -12.28
N LYS A 192 -13.77 11.28 -11.75
CA LYS A 192 -15.18 10.88 -11.86
C LYS A 192 -15.82 11.01 -10.49
N ARG A 193 -17.10 11.42 -10.47
CA ARG A 193 -17.94 11.35 -9.26
C ARG A 193 -17.74 9.98 -8.62
N SER A 194 -17.43 9.96 -7.32
CA SER A 194 -16.91 8.81 -6.58
C SER A 194 -17.49 7.49 -7.08
N ASP A 195 -16.62 6.52 -7.32
CA ASP A 195 -17.01 5.17 -7.71
C ASP A 195 -17.76 4.53 -6.55
N ARG A 196 -19.07 4.77 -6.52
CA ARG A 196 -19.94 4.53 -5.38
C ARG A 196 -19.95 3.06 -5.01
N ASN A 197 -19.67 2.80 -3.74
CA ASN A 197 -19.70 1.45 -3.20
C ASN A 197 -21.16 1.03 -3.01
N THR A 198 -21.49 -0.22 -3.32
CA THR A 198 -22.85 -0.71 -3.01
C THR A 198 -22.90 -1.08 -1.54
N TYR A 199 -23.95 -0.73 -0.80
CA TYR A 199 -24.10 -1.17 0.58
C TYR A 199 -25.07 -2.36 0.68
N LEU A 200 -24.78 -3.27 1.60
CA LEU A 200 -25.67 -4.35 2.03
C LEU A 200 -25.91 -4.17 3.52
N ILE A 201 -27.16 -3.93 3.90
CA ILE A 201 -27.56 -3.78 5.30
C ILE A 201 -28.56 -4.89 5.62
N SER A 202 -28.34 -5.54 6.76
CA SER A 202 -29.22 -6.57 7.30
C SER A 202 -29.47 -6.29 8.77
N THR A 203 -30.75 -6.23 9.17
CA THR A 203 -31.15 -6.01 10.56
C THR A 203 -31.98 -7.19 11.03
N VAL A 204 -31.61 -7.77 12.18
CA VAL A 204 -32.33 -8.89 12.79
C VAL A 204 -33.53 -8.34 13.56
N LEU A 205 -34.73 -8.48 12.99
CA LEU A 205 -35.98 -7.85 13.46
C LEU A 205 -36.23 -7.95 14.98
N LYS A 206 -36.00 -9.12 15.58
CA LYS A 206 -36.24 -9.36 17.02
C LYS A 206 -35.22 -8.71 17.95
N SER A 207 -33.98 -8.54 17.49
CA SER A 207 -32.87 -8.06 18.32
C SER A 207 -32.43 -6.64 17.99
N GLY A 208 -32.91 -6.08 16.88
CA GLY A 208 -32.41 -4.83 16.31
C GLY A 208 -30.97 -4.90 15.79
N LYS A 209 -30.25 -6.01 16.02
CA LYS A 209 -28.84 -6.17 15.65
C LYS A 209 -28.66 -5.97 14.15
N THR A 210 -27.79 -5.03 13.77
CA THR A 210 -27.53 -4.68 12.38
C THR A 210 -26.15 -5.17 11.97
N SER A 211 -26.07 -5.71 10.75
CA SER A 211 -24.82 -5.82 10.02
C SER A 211 -24.90 -4.96 8.77
N ALA A 212 -23.94 -4.05 8.65
CA ALA A 212 -23.68 -3.31 7.43
C ALA A 212 -22.51 -3.99 6.71
N LYS A 213 -22.45 -3.85 5.38
CA LYS A 213 -21.29 -4.20 4.56
C LYS A 213 -21.24 -3.23 3.39
N PHE A 214 -20.10 -2.61 3.19
CA PHE A 214 -19.83 -1.77 2.02
C PHE A 214 -19.07 -2.60 1.00
N ILE A 215 -19.67 -2.81 -0.16
CA ILE A 215 -19.17 -3.63 -1.26
C ILE A 215 -18.37 -2.74 -2.21
N SER A 216 -17.14 -3.17 -2.47
CA SER A 216 -16.25 -2.55 -3.43
C SER A 216 -16.88 -2.48 -4.81
N SER A 217 -16.67 -1.35 -5.47
CA SER A 217 -17.18 -1.11 -6.80
C SER A 217 -16.69 -2.12 -7.85
N GLY A 218 -17.47 -2.24 -8.93
CA GLY A 218 -17.06 -2.96 -10.12
C GLY A 218 -15.82 -2.34 -10.78
N ALA A 219 -15.64 -1.02 -10.73
CA ALA A 219 -14.49 -0.39 -11.37
C ALA A 219 -13.18 -0.73 -10.64
N LEU A 220 -13.17 -0.79 -9.30
CA LEU A 220 -12.02 -1.27 -8.53
C LEU A 220 -11.72 -2.74 -8.87
N THR A 221 -12.71 -3.62 -8.67
CA THR A 221 -12.50 -5.08 -8.78
C THR A 221 -12.15 -5.50 -10.20
N ASN A 222 -12.63 -4.78 -11.22
CA ASN A 222 -12.26 -5.04 -12.60
C ASN A 222 -10.85 -4.58 -12.95
N ILE A 223 -10.25 -3.60 -12.27
CA ILE A 223 -8.91 -3.13 -12.62
C ILE A 223 -7.83 -4.13 -12.14
N PHE A 224 -7.96 -4.65 -10.93
CA PHE A 224 -6.97 -5.53 -10.33
C PHE A 224 -7.30 -7.00 -10.57
N SER A 225 -6.43 -7.75 -11.25
CA SER A 225 -6.66 -9.17 -11.58
C SER A 225 -6.90 -10.04 -10.35
N GLY A 226 -6.19 -9.78 -9.24
CA GLY A 226 -6.37 -10.51 -7.98
C GLY A 226 -7.73 -10.27 -7.32
N LEU A 227 -8.30 -9.06 -7.44
CA LEU A 227 -9.65 -8.77 -6.99
C LEU A 227 -10.69 -9.29 -7.99
N ARG A 228 -10.43 -9.15 -9.30
CA ARG A 228 -11.31 -9.60 -10.39
C ARG A 228 -11.60 -11.09 -10.32
N SER A 229 -10.60 -11.91 -10.02
CA SER A 229 -10.79 -13.36 -9.90
C SER A 229 -11.74 -13.71 -8.76
N LYS A 230 -11.58 -13.04 -7.61
CA LYS A 230 -12.44 -13.23 -6.42
C LYS A 230 -13.84 -12.66 -6.63
N SER A 231 -13.97 -11.53 -7.32
CA SER A 231 -15.25 -10.85 -7.55
C SER A 231 -16.19 -11.61 -8.52
N LYS A 232 -15.68 -12.61 -9.25
CA LYS A 232 -16.53 -13.52 -10.06
C LYS A 232 -17.49 -14.32 -9.19
N THR A 233 -17.03 -14.76 -8.02
CA THR A 233 -17.79 -15.65 -7.11
C THR A 233 -18.24 -14.97 -5.83
N HIS A 234 -17.65 -13.82 -5.48
CA HIS A 234 -17.91 -13.10 -4.24
C HIS A 234 -18.20 -11.62 -4.47
N ASP A 235 -18.98 -11.02 -3.57
CA ASP A 235 -19.02 -9.56 -3.40
C ASP A 235 -17.95 -9.18 -2.37
N LEU A 236 -16.99 -8.35 -2.78
CA LEU A 236 -15.82 -8.00 -1.95
C LEU A 236 -16.15 -6.75 -1.13
N THR A 237 -15.84 -6.75 0.17
CA THR A 237 -16.04 -5.54 0.98
C THR A 237 -14.92 -4.51 0.77
N VAL A 238 -15.20 -3.24 1.06
CA VAL A 238 -14.20 -2.16 1.08
C VAL A 238 -13.07 -2.48 2.07
N GLN A 239 -13.39 -3.09 3.22
CA GLN A 239 -12.39 -3.53 4.20
C GLN A 239 -11.44 -4.58 3.62
N TYR A 240 -12.00 -5.60 2.94
CA TYR A 240 -11.21 -6.63 2.26
C TYR A 240 -10.32 -6.03 1.17
N SER A 241 -10.89 -5.19 0.31
CA SER A 241 -10.14 -4.58 -0.79
C SER A 241 -9.05 -3.62 -0.29
N SER A 242 -9.30 -2.85 0.78
CA SER A 242 -8.31 -1.96 1.40
C SER A 242 -7.10 -2.73 1.92
N THR A 243 -7.38 -3.81 2.67
CA THR A 243 -6.37 -4.74 3.18
C THR A 243 -5.55 -5.35 2.05
N TRP A 244 -6.22 -5.83 1.00
CA TRP A 244 -5.56 -6.40 -0.18
C TRP A 244 -4.64 -5.38 -0.87
N LEU A 245 -5.10 -4.14 -1.05
CA LEU A 245 -4.34 -3.08 -1.70
C LEU A 245 -3.10 -2.67 -0.89
N ILE A 246 -3.22 -2.55 0.43
CA ILE A 246 -2.07 -2.26 1.29
C ILE A 246 -1.05 -3.39 1.20
N ASN A 247 -1.49 -4.64 1.33
CA ASN A 247 -0.60 -5.81 1.25
C ASN A 247 0.13 -5.88 -0.10
N ASN A 248 -0.56 -5.65 -1.23
CA ASN A 248 0.07 -5.64 -2.55
C ASN A 248 1.02 -4.45 -2.74
N THR A 249 0.74 -3.32 -2.10
CA THR A 249 1.65 -2.17 -2.08
C THR A 249 2.94 -2.53 -1.35
N ILE A 250 2.83 -3.12 -0.15
CA ILE A 250 3.99 -3.59 0.63
C ILE A 250 4.81 -4.59 -0.19
N ASP A 251 4.17 -5.58 -0.81
CA ASP A 251 4.82 -6.59 -1.64
C ASP A 251 5.60 -5.98 -2.81
N SER A 252 4.97 -5.03 -3.50
CA SER A 252 5.55 -4.36 -4.67
C SER A 252 6.77 -3.52 -4.30
N ILE A 253 6.65 -2.70 -3.25
CA ILE A 253 7.79 -1.92 -2.74
C ILE A 253 8.89 -2.87 -2.25
N SER A 254 8.54 -3.98 -1.61
CA SER A 254 9.53 -4.93 -1.10
C SER A 254 10.38 -5.54 -2.21
N ARG A 255 9.76 -5.94 -3.33
CA ARG A 255 10.49 -6.43 -4.51
C ARG A 255 11.39 -5.35 -5.11
N ILE A 256 10.95 -4.09 -5.12
CA ILE A 256 11.76 -2.96 -5.59
C ILE A 256 12.96 -2.73 -4.65
N LEU A 257 12.79 -2.80 -3.33
CA LEU A 257 13.89 -2.66 -2.37
C LEU A 257 14.93 -3.77 -2.53
N ILE A 258 14.48 -5.01 -2.72
CA ILE A 258 15.38 -6.15 -2.97
C ILE A 258 16.16 -5.95 -4.27
N ALA A 259 15.51 -5.45 -5.33
CA ALA A 259 16.21 -5.12 -6.57
C ALA A 259 17.19 -3.95 -6.41
N LEU A 260 16.83 -2.92 -5.64
CA LEU A 260 17.73 -1.80 -5.32
C LEU A 260 18.97 -2.25 -4.57
N LYS A 261 18.85 -3.24 -3.67
CA LYS A 261 19.96 -3.79 -2.91
C LYS A 261 21.09 -4.25 -3.84
N SER A 262 20.77 -5.13 -4.77
CA SER A 262 21.72 -5.65 -5.75
C SER A 262 22.38 -4.53 -6.57
N ASP A 263 21.59 -3.48 -6.85
CA ASP A 263 22.04 -2.33 -7.61
C ASP A 263 23.04 -1.45 -6.85
N VAL A 264 22.83 -1.25 -5.54
CA VAL A 264 23.76 -0.55 -4.64
C VAL A 264 25.06 -1.34 -4.48
N GLU A 265 24.96 -2.63 -4.20
CA GLU A 265 26.11 -3.51 -4.04
C GLU A 265 26.99 -3.53 -5.31
N SER A 266 26.38 -3.58 -6.49
CA SER A 266 27.11 -3.60 -7.78
C SER A 266 27.90 -2.33 -8.08
N LYS A 267 27.57 -1.21 -7.43
CA LYS A 267 28.20 0.11 -7.62
C LYS A 267 29.15 0.46 -6.47
N SER A 268 29.47 -0.50 -5.61
CA SER A 268 30.24 -0.22 -4.41
C SER A 268 31.61 0.37 -4.72
N THR A 269 31.93 1.46 -4.02
CA THR A 269 33.25 2.09 -4.03
C THR A 269 33.97 1.91 -2.70
N PHE A 270 33.44 1.09 -1.78
CA PHE A 270 34.06 0.84 -0.48
C PHE A 270 35.43 0.17 -0.64
N PRO A 271 36.47 0.58 0.14
CA PRO A 271 36.46 1.63 1.17
C PRO A 271 36.79 3.04 0.65
N ASN A 272 36.94 3.25 -0.65
CA ASN A 272 37.52 4.47 -1.23
C ASN A 272 36.69 5.76 -1.02
N HIS A 273 35.37 5.66 -0.78
CA HIS A 273 34.53 6.84 -0.52
C HIS A 273 34.53 7.28 0.95
N VAL A 274 35.20 6.52 1.83
CA VAL A 274 35.22 6.73 3.28
C VAL A 274 36.38 7.64 3.64
N LYS A 275 36.12 8.73 4.36
CA LYS A 275 37.15 9.66 4.86
C LYS A 275 37.50 9.34 6.31
N ASP A 276 38.66 9.82 6.79
CA ASP A 276 39.16 9.54 8.15
C ASP A 276 38.19 9.94 9.28
N ASN A 277 37.33 10.93 9.05
CA ASN A 277 36.34 11.41 10.02
C ASN A 277 34.94 10.78 9.86
N ASP A 278 34.78 9.88 8.88
CA ASP A 278 33.51 9.21 8.64
C ASP A 278 33.29 8.07 9.64
N ILE A 279 32.03 7.91 10.08
CA ILE A 279 31.62 6.82 10.96
C ILE A 279 30.83 5.82 10.13
N ILE A 280 31.39 4.63 9.96
CA ILE A 280 30.71 3.50 9.33
C ILE A 280 30.40 2.44 10.38
N PHE A 281 29.15 2.02 10.40
CA PHE A 281 28.70 0.94 11.28
C PHE A 281 28.98 -0.41 10.61
N ILE A 282 29.81 -1.21 11.29
CA ILE A 282 30.12 -2.59 10.92
C ILE A 282 29.56 -3.49 12.03
N GLN A 283 28.93 -4.59 11.64
CA GLN A 283 28.52 -5.64 12.55
C GLN A 283 29.55 -6.77 12.51
N ILE A 284 29.87 -7.37 13.66
CA ILE A 284 30.68 -8.59 13.70
C ILE A 284 29.75 -9.80 13.58
N GLU A 285 29.98 -10.65 12.59
CA GLU A 285 29.22 -11.88 12.41
C GLU A 285 29.64 -12.93 13.48
N PRO A 286 28.68 -13.46 14.26
CA PRO A 286 28.97 -14.49 15.25
C PRO A 286 29.54 -15.76 14.59
N GLY A 287 30.64 -16.29 15.13
CA GLY A 287 31.28 -17.52 14.66
C GLY A 287 32.39 -17.31 13.64
N THR A 288 32.28 -16.34 12.73
CA THR A 288 33.34 -16.03 11.76
C THR A 288 34.26 -14.88 12.20
N ASN A 289 33.81 -14.05 13.15
CA ASN A 289 34.48 -12.82 13.59
C ASN A 289 34.79 -11.84 12.44
N LYS A 290 34.09 -11.95 11.31
CA LYS A 290 34.24 -11.04 10.18
C LYS A 290 33.34 -9.83 10.36
N GLY A 291 33.88 -8.66 10.02
CA GLY A 291 33.09 -7.44 9.90
C GLY A 291 32.23 -7.47 8.64
N VAL A 292 30.93 -7.28 8.80
CA VAL A 292 29.94 -7.18 7.73
C VAL A 292 29.19 -5.86 7.82
N PRO A 293 28.56 -5.37 6.73
CA PRO A 293 27.74 -4.17 6.77
C PRO A 293 26.64 -4.28 7.84
N ALA A 294 26.36 -3.20 8.58
CA ALA A 294 25.27 -3.18 9.57
C ALA A 294 23.88 -3.46 8.97
N SER A 295 23.73 -3.30 7.65
CA SER A 295 22.53 -3.64 6.89
C SER A 295 22.25 -5.14 6.80
N THR A 296 23.25 -6.02 6.97
CA THR A 296 23.10 -7.48 6.78
C THR A 296 21.99 -8.06 7.65
N ARG A 297 21.96 -7.72 8.94
CA ARG A 297 20.89 -8.18 9.85
C ARG A 297 19.52 -7.62 9.46
N LEU A 298 19.45 -6.35 9.07
CA LEU A 298 18.20 -5.71 8.65
C LEU A 298 17.61 -6.39 7.40
N TRP A 299 18.48 -6.76 6.44
CA TRP A 299 18.08 -7.52 5.26
C TRP A 299 17.57 -8.91 5.60
N ASN A 300 18.29 -9.63 6.47
CA ASN A 300 17.88 -10.98 6.86
C ASN A 300 16.52 -10.97 7.55
N ASP A 301 16.31 -10.04 8.48
CA ASP A 301 15.02 -9.83 9.13
C ASP A 301 13.92 -9.52 8.11
N PHE A 302 14.18 -8.61 7.17
CA PHE A 302 13.22 -8.16 6.17
C PHE A 302 12.83 -9.29 5.20
N ILE A 303 13.82 -9.87 4.49
CA ILE A 303 13.60 -10.86 3.44
C ILE A 303 12.93 -12.13 4.00
N THR A 304 13.32 -12.54 5.21
CA THR A 304 12.82 -13.78 5.84
C THR A 304 11.35 -13.70 6.23
N HIS A 305 10.81 -12.50 6.46
CA HIS A 305 9.48 -12.31 7.04
C HIS A 305 8.50 -11.53 6.16
N ILE A 306 8.96 -10.72 5.22
CA ILE A 306 8.07 -9.79 4.49
C ILE A 306 7.03 -10.47 3.59
N PHE A 307 7.35 -11.64 3.03
CA PHE A 307 6.47 -12.41 2.14
C PHE A 307 5.79 -13.62 2.83
N LYS A 308 5.95 -13.74 4.15
CA LYS A 308 5.17 -14.68 4.97
C LYS A 308 3.82 -14.05 5.32
#